data_AF-A0A9X6AAG3-F1
#
_entry.id   AF-A0A9X6AAG3-F1
#
_cell.length_a   1.000
_cell.length_b   1.000
_cell.length_c   1.000
_cell.angle_alpha   90.00
_cell.angle_beta   90.00
_cell.angle_gamma   90.00
#
_symmetry.space_group_name_H-M   'P 1'
#
loop_
_entity.id
_entity.type
_entity.pdbx_description
1 polymer ?
#
loop_
_entity_poly.entity_id
_entity_poly.type
_entity_poly.pdbx_seq_one_letter_code
_entity_poly.pdbx_strand_id
1 'polypeptide(L)'
;FSRFVRTIVEAMTALPSIVAGLFIYATFILSLGFGQSGLAAGLAISVMMLPIIIRAADVVIRLVPGTLREASYALGTSRWRTVWHVVLPTSRSGLTTAVILGTARGVGETSPVLLTAGFTQELNTNPLHDPMVSLPLAAFKLVESPEPT
;
A
#
# COMPACT_ATOMS: atom_id res chain seq x y z
N PHE A 1 -23.46 1.60 3.74
CA PHE A 1 -22.10 1.25 4.18
C PHE A 1 -21.05 1.41 3.07
N SER A 2 -21.21 0.79 1.88
CA SER A 2 -20.23 0.92 0.77
C SER A 2 -19.94 2.37 0.35
N ARG A 3 -20.96 3.25 0.28
CA ARG A 3 -20.75 4.69 0.00
C ARG A 3 -19.86 5.37 1.04
N PHE A 4 -20.09 5.13 2.33
CA PHE A 4 -19.33 5.75 3.41
C PHE A 4 -17.87 5.31 3.42
N VAL A 5 -17.61 4.00 3.28
CA VAL A 5 -16.25 3.46 3.16
C VAL A 5 -15.56 4.04 1.93
N ARG A 6 -16.26 4.16 0.79
CA ARG A 6 -15.71 4.76 -0.41
C ARG A 6 -15.37 6.25 -0.22
N THR A 7 -16.22 7.02 0.45
CA THR A 7 -15.94 8.42 0.78
C THR A 7 -14.71 8.57 1.66
N ILE A 8 -14.53 7.69 2.67
CA ILE A 8 -13.33 7.70 3.50
C ILE A 8 -12.07 7.38 2.67
N VAL A 9 -12.14 6.33 1.84
CA VAL A 9 -11.03 5.91 0.98
C VAL A 9 -10.68 7.01 -0.03
N GLU A 10 -11.67 7.69 -0.60
CA GLU A 10 -11.48 8.84 -1.50
C GLU A 10 -10.87 10.04 -0.75
N ALA A 11 -11.30 10.30 0.49
CA ALA A 11 -10.70 11.34 1.33
C ALA A 11 -9.23 11.03 1.68
N MET A 12 -8.88 9.76 1.93
CA MET A 12 -7.48 9.35 2.16
C MET A 12 -6.58 9.61 0.94
N THR A 13 -7.10 9.45 -0.28
CA THR A 13 -6.34 9.77 -1.51
C THR A 13 -6.21 11.26 -1.81
N ALA A 14 -6.97 12.12 -1.13
CA ALA A 14 -6.89 13.57 -1.32
C ALA A 14 -5.68 14.19 -0.60
N LEU A 15 -5.11 13.48 0.38
CA LEU A 15 -3.97 13.96 1.14
C LEU A 15 -2.67 13.78 0.33
N PRO A 16 -1.77 14.78 0.29
CA PRO A 16 -0.46 14.63 -0.32
C PRO A 16 0.34 13.49 0.34
N SER A 17 1.14 12.77 -0.46
CA SER A 17 1.93 11.62 0.01
C SER A 17 2.93 11.97 1.13
N ILE A 18 3.46 13.21 1.12
CA ILE A 18 4.33 13.75 2.18
C ILE A 18 3.63 13.75 3.54
N VAL A 19 2.32 14.03 3.58
CA VAL A 19 1.56 14.13 4.83
C VAL A 19 1.47 12.75 5.50
N ALA A 20 1.33 11.68 4.72
CA ALA A 20 1.34 10.31 5.25
C ALA A 20 2.70 9.95 5.86
N GLY A 21 3.80 10.35 5.20
CA GLY A 21 5.16 10.19 5.75
C GLY A 21 5.36 10.97 7.05
N LEU A 22 4.91 12.23 7.10
CA LEU A 22 5.00 13.06 8.29
C LEU A 22 4.16 12.53 9.45
N PHE A 23 2.98 11.99 9.17
CA PHE A 23 2.11 11.37 10.16
C PHE A 23 2.78 10.16 10.84
N ILE A 24 3.39 9.28 10.04
CA ILE A 24 4.14 8.14 10.59
C ILE A 24 5.41 8.59 11.28
N TYR A 25 6.11 9.60 10.77
CA TYR A 25 7.26 10.17 11.47
C TYR A 25 6.89 10.69 12.87
N ALA A 26 5.83 11.49 12.97
CA ALA A 26 5.38 12.04 14.25
C ALA A 26 4.87 10.96 15.21
N THR A 27 4.12 9.98 14.71
CA THR A 27 3.51 8.95 15.56
C THR A 27 4.50 7.85 15.94
N PHE A 28 5.24 7.32 14.97
CA PHE A 28 6.11 6.15 15.17
C PHE A 28 7.49 6.52 15.71
N ILE A 29 8.08 7.61 15.23
CA ILE A 29 9.43 8.01 15.65
C ILE A 29 9.35 8.92 16.88
N LEU A 30 8.59 10.02 16.81
CA LEU A 30 8.55 10.98 17.92
C LEU A 30 7.72 10.50 19.12
N SER A 31 6.54 9.91 18.90
CA SER A 31 5.67 9.50 20.01
C SER A 31 6.01 8.14 20.61
N LEU A 32 6.42 7.16 19.79
CA LEU A 32 6.75 5.81 20.26
C LEU A 32 8.25 5.61 20.52
N GLY A 33 9.10 6.56 20.14
CA GLY A 33 10.54 6.53 20.39
C GLY A 33 11.32 5.54 19.51
N PHE A 34 10.72 5.04 18.43
CA PHE A 34 11.43 4.18 17.48
C PHE A 34 12.36 5.01 16.58
N GLY A 35 13.45 4.40 16.12
CA GLY A 35 14.37 5.03 15.16
C GLY A 35 13.80 5.07 13.73
N GLN A 36 14.46 5.83 12.86
CA GLN A 36 14.23 5.73 11.42
C GLN A 36 14.64 4.34 10.92
N SER A 37 13.74 3.65 10.24
CA SER A 37 13.96 2.29 9.76
C SER A 37 13.08 1.94 8.55
N GLY A 38 13.42 0.84 7.87
CA GLY A 38 12.62 0.28 6.78
C GLY A 38 11.18 -0.04 7.19
N LEU A 39 10.95 -0.45 8.44
CA LEU A 39 9.61 -0.69 8.98
C LEU A 39 8.79 0.59 9.06
N ALA A 40 9.37 1.70 9.52
CA ALA A 40 8.68 2.99 9.55
C ALA A 40 8.28 3.44 8.14
N ALA A 41 9.15 3.23 7.14
CA ALA A 41 8.80 3.47 5.74
C ALA A 41 7.71 2.52 5.22
N GLY A 42 7.76 1.24 5.57
CA GLY A 42 6.73 0.26 5.23
C GLY A 42 5.36 0.67 5.76
N LEU A 43 5.28 1.19 6.99
CA LEU A 43 4.04 1.71 7.57
C LEU A 43 3.52 2.94 6.81
N ALA A 44 4.40 3.88 6.45
CA ALA A 44 4.00 5.07 5.69
C ALA A 44 3.49 4.72 4.29
N ILE A 45 4.18 3.82 3.58
CA ILE A 45 3.74 3.34 2.27
C ILE A 45 2.41 2.57 2.41
N SER A 46 2.25 1.74 3.44
CA SER A 46 1.04 0.96 3.66
C SER A 46 -0.20 1.84 3.79
N VAL A 47 -0.12 2.90 4.61
CA VAL A 47 -1.22 3.86 4.80
C VAL A 47 -1.63 4.53 3.49
N MET A 48 -0.65 4.89 2.65
CA MET A 48 -0.92 5.54 1.36
C MET A 48 -1.40 4.55 0.28
N MET A 49 -0.90 3.32 0.26
CA MET A 49 -1.23 2.31 -0.75
C MET A 49 -2.58 1.63 -0.50
N LEU A 50 -3.02 1.56 0.76
CA LEU A 50 -4.29 0.96 1.15
C LEU A 50 -5.47 1.46 0.30
N PRO A 51 -5.74 2.77 0.17
CA PRO A 51 -6.89 3.24 -0.59
C PRO A 51 -6.77 2.97 -2.11
N ILE A 52 -5.54 2.94 -2.65
CA ILE A 52 -5.29 2.65 -4.06
C ILE A 52 -5.66 1.20 -4.37
N ILE A 53 -5.18 0.26 -3.54
CA ILE A 53 -5.48 -1.17 -3.68
C ILE A 53 -6.97 -1.43 -3.47
N ILE A 54 -7.60 -0.79 -2.48
CA ILE A 54 -9.05 -0.92 -2.24
C ILE A 54 -9.84 -0.48 -3.48
N ARG A 55 -9.49 0.65 -4.09
CA ARG A 55 -10.18 1.16 -5.27
C ARG A 55 -10.02 0.21 -6.46
N ALA A 56 -8.82 -0.31 -6.69
CA ALA A 56 -8.56 -1.29 -7.73
C ALA A 56 -9.34 -2.60 -7.49
N ALA A 57 -9.34 -3.10 -6.25
CA ALA A 57 -10.09 -4.29 -5.86
C ALA A 57 -11.61 -4.11 -6.03
N ASP A 58 -12.17 -2.95 -5.68
CA ASP A 58 -13.61 -2.67 -5.84
C ASP A 58 -14.04 -2.69 -7.32
N VAL A 59 -13.22 -2.15 -8.22
CA VAL A 59 -13.46 -2.23 -9.68
C VAL A 59 -13.51 -3.68 -10.12
N VAL A 60 -12.52 -4.50 -9.72
CA VAL A 60 -12.45 -5.91 -10.10
C VAL A 60 -13.63 -6.71 -9.54
N ILE A 61 -13.98 -6.52 -8.26
CA ILE A 61 -15.10 -7.23 -7.61
C ILE A 61 -16.44 -6.87 -8.27
N ARG A 62 -16.60 -5.64 -8.76
CA ARG A 62 -17.80 -5.21 -9.50
C ARG A 62 -17.94 -5.86 -10.87
N LEU A 63 -16.85 -6.33 -11.48
CA LEU A 63 -16.89 -7.06 -12.75
C LEU A 63 -17.47 -8.47 -12.61
N VAL A 64 -17.56 -9.01 -11.38
CA VAL A 64 -18.14 -10.34 -11.14
C VAL A 64 -19.64 -10.30 -11.48
N PRO A 65 -20.12 -11.15 -12.40
CA PRO A 65 -21.54 -11.19 -12.80
C PRO A 65 -22.47 -11.39 -11.60
N GLY A 66 -23.56 -10.61 -11.56
CA GLY A 66 -24.59 -10.72 -10.52
C GLY A 66 -25.27 -12.10 -10.48
N THR A 67 -25.39 -12.75 -11.64
CA THR A 67 -26.00 -14.08 -11.79
C THR A 67 -25.33 -15.16 -10.96
N LEU A 68 -24.00 -15.10 -10.78
CA LEU A 68 -23.26 -16.03 -9.92
C LEU A 68 -23.63 -15.86 -8.44
N ARG A 69 -23.89 -14.61 -8.02
CA ARG A 69 -24.30 -14.31 -6.64
C ARG A 69 -25.73 -14.79 -6.40
N GLU A 70 -26.64 -14.50 -7.34
CA GLU A 70 -28.03 -14.93 -7.30
C GLU A 70 -28.17 -16.46 -7.29
N ALA A 71 -27.41 -17.16 -8.14
CA ALA A 71 -27.36 -18.62 -8.13
C ALA A 71 -26.87 -19.17 -6.78
N SER A 72 -25.85 -18.56 -6.18
CA SER A 72 -25.39 -18.97 -4.84
C SER A 72 -26.46 -18.77 -3.75
N TYR A 73 -27.26 -17.70 -3.85
CA TYR A 73 -28.34 -17.44 -2.91
C TYR A 73 -29.51 -18.41 -3.10
N ALA A 74 -29.81 -18.79 -4.35
CA ALA A 74 -30.80 -19.82 -4.65
C ALA A 74 -30.40 -21.20 -4.08
N LEU A 75 -29.11 -21.49 -3.97
CA LEU A 75 -28.57 -22.68 -3.30
C LEU A 75 -28.59 -22.59 -1.76
N GLY A 76 -29.23 -21.56 -1.18
CA GLY A 76 -29.36 -21.39 0.27
C GLY A 76 -28.09 -20.93 0.98
N THR A 77 -27.09 -20.42 0.24
CA THR A 77 -25.84 -19.97 0.86
C THR A 77 -25.96 -18.56 1.46
N SER A 78 -25.31 -18.34 2.61
CA SER A 78 -25.23 -17.03 3.25
C SER A 78 -24.30 -16.07 2.48
N ARG A 79 -24.55 -14.76 2.58
CA ARG A 79 -23.74 -13.70 1.94
C ARG A 79 -22.22 -13.83 2.15
N TRP A 80 -21.77 -14.16 3.37
CA TRP A 80 -20.34 -14.36 3.65
C TRP A 80 -19.76 -15.55 2.86
N ARG A 81 -20.46 -16.68 2.83
CA ARG A 81 -20.03 -17.86 2.05
C ARG A 81 -19.98 -17.56 0.55
N THR A 82 -20.95 -16.83 0.01
CA THR A 82 -20.93 -16.36 -1.39
C THR A 82 -19.69 -15.52 -1.67
N VAL A 83 -19.33 -14.59 -0.78
CA VAL A 83 -18.12 -13.77 -0.96
C VAL A 83 -16.87 -14.63 -0.99
N TRP A 84 -16.71 -15.54 -0.03
CA TRP A 84 -15.52 -16.39 0.08
C TRP A 84 -15.37 -17.44 -1.02
N HIS A 85 -16.47 -18.08 -1.43
CA HIS A 85 -16.41 -19.24 -2.32
C HIS A 85 -16.77 -18.93 -3.77
N VAL A 86 -17.42 -17.80 -4.03
CA VAL A 86 -17.84 -17.42 -5.39
C VAL A 86 -17.14 -16.14 -5.82
N VAL A 87 -17.29 -15.04 -5.07
CA VAL A 87 -16.81 -13.73 -5.52
C VAL A 87 -15.27 -13.65 -5.50
N LEU A 88 -14.61 -14.02 -4.40
CA LEU A 88 -13.15 -13.96 -4.28
C LEU A 88 -12.44 -14.86 -5.32
N PRO A 89 -12.83 -16.14 -5.52
CA PRO A 89 -12.19 -17.00 -6.51
C PRO A 89 -12.40 -16.51 -7.94
N THR A 90 -13.59 -15.98 -8.27
CA THR A 90 -13.88 -15.45 -9.62
C THR A 90 -13.10 -14.16 -9.92
N SER A 91 -12.83 -13.33 -8.91
CA SER A 91 -12.07 -12.07 -9.06
C SER A 91 -10.55 -12.20 -8.83
N ARG A 92 -10.05 -13.41 -8.56
CA ARG A 92 -8.64 -13.64 -8.16
C ARG A 92 -7.62 -13.04 -9.14
N SER A 93 -7.82 -13.17 -10.44
CA SER A 93 -6.87 -12.69 -11.44
C SER A 93 -6.75 -11.17 -11.42
N GLY A 94 -7.89 -10.46 -11.36
CA GLY A 94 -7.88 -9.01 -11.25
C GLY A 94 -7.39 -8.50 -9.89
N LEU A 95 -7.66 -9.23 -8.81
CA LEU A 95 -7.12 -8.90 -7.49
C LEU A 95 -5.58 -9.03 -7.47
N THR A 96 -5.03 -10.09 -8.08
CA THR A 96 -3.57 -10.24 -8.24
C THR A 96 -2.98 -9.06 -9.01
N THR A 97 -3.60 -8.64 -10.12
CA THR A 97 -3.16 -7.46 -10.87
C THR A 97 -3.23 -6.18 -10.04
N ALA A 98 -4.30 -5.98 -9.26
CA ALA A 98 -4.44 -4.82 -8.38
C ALA A 98 -3.31 -4.75 -7.34
N VAL A 99 -2.92 -5.89 -6.77
CA VAL A 99 -1.80 -5.97 -5.83
C VAL A 99 -0.48 -5.66 -6.53
N ILE A 100 -0.21 -6.24 -7.71
CA ILE A 100 1.01 -5.99 -8.48
C ILE A 100 1.15 -4.50 -8.85
N LEU A 101 0.07 -3.87 -9.30
CA LEU A 101 0.09 -2.44 -9.62
C LEU A 101 0.29 -1.56 -8.38
N GLY A 102 -0.30 -1.96 -7.25
CA GLY A 102 -0.09 -1.29 -5.97
C GLY A 102 1.36 -1.38 -5.48
N THR A 103 1.97 -2.57 -5.55
CA THR A 103 3.36 -2.76 -5.15
C THR A 103 4.33 -2.04 -6.08
N ALA A 104 4.12 -2.12 -7.40
CA ALA A 104 4.93 -1.39 -8.38
C ALA A 104 4.93 0.13 -8.11
N ARG A 105 3.77 0.68 -7.72
CA ARG A 105 3.68 2.09 -7.32
C ARG A 105 4.44 2.36 -6.03
N GLY A 106 4.24 1.55 -5.00
CA GLY A 106 4.93 1.71 -3.71
C GLY A 106 6.46 1.70 -3.82
N VAL A 107 7.02 0.88 -4.72
CA VAL A 107 8.47 0.84 -5.00
C VAL A 107 8.99 2.16 -5.57
N GLY A 108 8.17 2.89 -6.31
CA GLY A 108 8.53 4.18 -6.91
C GLY A 108 8.30 5.40 -6.01
N GLU A 109 7.72 5.24 -4.81
CA GLU A 109 7.45 6.37 -3.92
C GLU A 109 8.71 6.77 -3.13
N THR A 110 9.08 8.05 -3.20
CA THR A 110 10.25 8.61 -2.50
C THR A 110 9.88 9.48 -1.31
N SER A 111 8.79 10.24 -1.46
CA SER A 111 8.39 11.31 -0.54
C SER A 111 8.15 10.84 0.90
N PRO A 112 7.31 9.82 1.16
CA PRO A 112 7.10 9.35 2.53
C PRO A 112 8.32 8.64 3.12
N VAL A 113 9.05 7.89 2.28
CA VAL A 113 10.19 7.06 2.70
C VAL A 113 11.36 7.91 3.18
N LEU A 114 11.63 9.02 2.50
CA LEU A 114 12.67 9.98 2.89
C LEU A 114 12.52 10.47 4.32
N LEU A 115 11.28 10.71 4.76
CA LEU A 115 11.01 11.22 6.11
C LEU A 115 11.13 10.11 7.16
N THR A 116 10.62 8.90 6.85
CA THR A 116 10.49 7.82 7.83
C THR A 116 11.69 6.89 7.93
N ALA A 117 12.33 6.55 6.80
CA ALA A 117 13.51 5.70 6.78
C ALA A 117 14.82 6.50 6.74
N GLY A 118 14.76 7.81 6.52
CA GLY A 118 15.94 8.67 6.49
C GLY A 118 16.79 8.46 5.23
N PHE A 119 18.08 8.79 5.34
CA PHE A 119 19.06 8.64 4.27
C PHE A 119 20.30 7.93 4.82
N THR A 120 20.77 6.91 4.11
CA THR A 120 22.05 6.23 4.35
C THR A 120 22.69 5.89 3.01
N GLN A 121 24.02 5.93 2.93
CA GLN A 121 24.79 5.43 1.79
C GLN A 121 25.14 3.94 1.93
N GLU A 122 25.07 3.41 3.15
CA GLU A 122 25.38 2.02 3.46
C GLU A 122 24.16 1.12 3.24
N LEU A 123 24.39 -0.07 2.69
CA LEU A 123 23.33 -1.08 2.54
C LEU A 123 22.99 -1.69 3.89
N ASN A 124 21.89 -1.22 4.47
CA ASN A 124 21.31 -1.83 5.66
C ASN A 124 20.42 -3.02 5.27
N THR A 125 20.76 -4.21 5.78
CA THR A 125 19.99 -5.45 5.56
C THR A 125 18.93 -5.69 6.64
N ASN A 126 18.94 -4.91 7.73
CA ASN A 126 18.00 -5.02 8.82
C ASN A 126 16.85 -4.01 8.62
N PRO A 127 15.61 -4.46 8.36
CA PRO A 127 14.49 -3.55 8.15
C PRO A 127 13.97 -2.91 9.45
N LEU A 128 14.38 -3.39 10.63
CA LEU A 128 13.86 -2.94 11.92
C LEU A 128 14.71 -1.83 12.56
N HIS A 129 16.01 -1.87 12.30
CA HIS A 129 16.99 -0.95 12.86
C HIS A 129 17.77 -0.27 11.75
N ASP A 130 18.21 0.95 12.02
CA ASP A 130 19.01 1.82 11.15
C ASP A 130 18.28 2.35 9.89
N PRO A 131 18.66 3.55 9.40
CA PRO A 131 18.07 4.15 8.22
C PRO A 131 18.17 3.25 6.97
N MET A 132 17.22 3.39 6.05
CA MET A 132 17.25 2.72 4.74
C MET A 132 16.92 3.70 3.62
N VAL A 133 17.65 3.59 2.52
CA VAL A 133 17.46 4.46 1.34
C VAL A 133 16.38 3.90 0.41
N SER A 134 15.57 4.78 -0.18
CA SER A 134 14.61 4.36 -1.23
C SER A 134 15.33 4.11 -2.55
N LEU A 135 14.84 3.14 -3.34
CA LEU A 135 15.45 2.80 -4.64
C LEU A 135 15.54 3.99 -5.60
N PRO A 136 14.52 4.85 -5.76
CA PRO A 136 14.63 5.96 -6.69
C PRO A 136 15.61 7.03 -6.18
N LEU A 137 15.73 7.21 -4.87
CA LEU A 137 16.72 8.12 -4.27
C LEU A 137 18.14 7.60 -4.44
N ALA A 138 18.35 6.30 -4.26
CA ALA A 138 19.62 5.66 -4.52
C ALA A 138 20.03 5.81 -5.99
N ALA A 139 19.11 5.53 -6.92
CA ALA A 139 19.36 5.71 -8.35
C ALA A 139 19.69 7.17 -8.70
N PHE A 140 18.96 8.14 -8.13
CA PHE A 140 19.24 9.56 -8.31
C PHE A 140 20.66 9.92 -7.83
N LYS A 141 21.06 9.42 -6.65
CA LYS A 141 22.39 9.68 -6.09
C LYS A 141 23.53 9.01 -6.87
N LEU A 142 23.31 7.80 -7.38
CA LEU A 142 24.26 7.11 -8.26
C LEU A 142 24.53 7.90 -9.55
N VAL A 143 23.52 8.61 -10.08
CA VAL A 143 23.68 9.48 -11.25
C VAL A 143 24.37 10.80 -10.89
N GLU A 144 24.07 11.36 -9.71
CA GLU A 144 24.60 12.66 -9.26
C GLU A 144 26.08 12.59 -8.79
N SER A 145 26.49 11.49 -8.16
CA SER A 145 27.86 11.27 -7.67
C SER A 145 28.37 9.89 -8.11
N PRO A 146 29.00 9.78 -9.30
CA PRO A 146 29.62 8.55 -9.77
C PRO A 146 30.99 8.35 -9.09
N GLU A 147 31.01 8.16 -7.76
CA GLU A 147 32.23 7.67 -7.10
C GLU A 147 32.22 6.13 -7.11
N PRO A 148 33.35 5.50 -7.50
CA PRO A 148 33.50 4.05 -7.40
C PRO A 148 33.63 3.65 -5.92
N THR A 149 32.96 2.55 -5.58
CA THR A 149 33.06 1.81 -4.31
C THR A 149 34.46 1.69 -3.74
#